data_AF-R7I0X2-F1
#
_entry.id   AF-R7I0X2-F1
#
_cell.length_a   1.000
_cell.length_b   1.000
_cell.length_c   1.000
_cell.angle_alpha   90.00
_cell.angle_beta   90.00
_cell.angle_gamma   90.00
#
_symmetry.space_group_name_H-M   'P 1'
#
loop_
_entity.id
_entity.type
_entity.pdbx_description
1 polymer ?
#
loop_
_entity_poly.entity_id
_entity_poly.type
_entity_poly.pdbx_seq_one_letter_code
_entity_poly.pdbx_strand_id
1 'polypeptide(L)'
;MRLVEKLKEYENQYMFIKWATGSEYGKLIYAGEDFIEFNVIDVETMDYSETVLIHSPLILEVAIGGADIQRIVAEVSSKISIEE
;
A
#
# COMPACT_ATOMS: atom_id res chain seq x y z
N MET A 1 -18.09 -10.39 4.92
CA MET A 1 -16.97 -9.97 4.06
C MET A 1 -15.71 -10.03 4.90
N ARG A 2 -14.73 -10.83 4.47
CA ARG A 2 -13.41 -10.93 5.10
C ARG A 2 -12.57 -9.71 4.69
N LEU A 3 -11.60 -9.31 5.51
CA LEU A 3 -10.73 -8.17 5.21
C LEU A 3 -10.06 -8.32 3.84
N VAL A 4 -9.54 -9.51 3.53
CA VAL A 4 -8.82 -9.77 2.28
C VAL A 4 -9.73 -9.67 1.04
N GLU A 5 -11.00 -10.08 1.15
CA GLU A 5 -12.00 -9.92 0.08
C GLU A 5 -12.24 -8.43 -0.20
N LYS A 6 -12.25 -7.60 0.85
CA LYS A 6 -12.39 -6.16 0.72
C LYS A 6 -11.15 -5.51 0.13
N LEU A 7 -9.96 -5.97 0.52
CA LEU A 7 -8.69 -5.49 -0.04
C LEU A 7 -8.56 -5.77 -1.54
N LYS A 8 -9.23 -6.82 -2.05
CA LYS A 8 -9.31 -7.08 -3.48
C LYS A 8 -9.86 -5.91 -4.29
N GLU A 9 -10.81 -5.15 -3.75
CA GLU A 9 -11.36 -3.96 -4.40
C GLU A 9 -10.36 -2.79 -4.46
N TYR A 10 -9.28 -2.84 -3.68
CA TYR A 10 -8.28 -1.79 -3.54
C TYR A 10 -6.92 -2.17 -4.13
N GLU A 11 -6.86 -3.23 -4.96
CA GLU A 11 -5.66 -3.54 -5.72
C GLU A 11 -5.24 -2.35 -6.58
N ASN A 12 -3.92 -2.14 -6.66
CA ASN A 12 -3.26 -1.01 -7.28
C ASN A 12 -3.50 0.37 -6.62
N GLN A 13 -4.06 0.42 -5.41
CA GLN A 13 -4.21 1.67 -4.66
C GLN A 13 -3.12 1.85 -3.60
N TYR A 14 -2.79 3.12 -3.34
CA TYR A 14 -1.92 3.48 -2.22
C TYR A 14 -2.70 3.46 -0.91
N MET A 15 -2.07 2.94 0.12
CA MET A 15 -2.65 2.84 1.45
C MET A 15 -1.55 2.83 2.51
N PHE A 16 -1.97 3.12 3.74
CA PHE A 16 -1.23 2.77 4.93
C PHE A 16 -1.70 1.40 5.42
N ILE A 17 -0.76 0.54 5.80
CA ILE A 17 -1.07 -0.76 6.40
C ILE A 17 -0.22 -0.98 7.65
N LYS A 18 -0.86 -1.48 8.70
CA LYS A 18 -0.20 -1.92 9.93
C LYS A 18 -0.45 -3.40 10.14
N TRP A 19 0.62 -4.14 10.42
CA TRP A 19 0.58 -5.56 10.75
C TRP A 19 1.41 -5.85 12.00
N ALA A 20 1.46 -7.11 12.42
CA ALA A 20 2.04 -7.52 13.69
C ALA A 20 3.50 -7.04 13.94
N THR A 21 4.30 -6.86 12.90
CA THR A 21 5.74 -6.54 13.01
C THR A 21 6.13 -5.19 12.42
N GLY A 22 5.20 -4.44 11.83
CA GLY A 22 5.52 -3.21 11.13
C GLY A 22 4.29 -2.43 10.66
N SER A 23 4.55 -1.23 10.15
CA SER A 23 3.52 -0.40 9.51
C SER A 23 4.16 0.47 8.46
N GLU A 24 3.58 0.49 7.27
CA GLU A 24 4.19 1.17 6.13
C GLU A 24 3.13 1.83 5.23
N TYR A 25 3.57 2.82 4.48
CA TYR A 25 2.85 3.32 3.31
C TYR A 25 3.30 2.55 2.08
N GLY A 26 2.39 2.37 1.13
CA GLY A 26 2.72 1.62 -0.07
C GLY A 26 1.52 1.33 -0.95
N LYS A 27 1.76 0.57 -2.00
CA LYS A 27 0.75 0.18 -2.98
C LYS A 27 0.39 -1.29 -2.77
N LEU A 28 -0.89 -1.57 -2.60
CA LEU A 28 -1.39 -2.94 -2.62
C LEU A 28 -1.30 -3.48 -4.05
N ILE A 29 -0.46 -4.48 -4.28
CA ILE A 29 -0.28 -5.08 -5.61
C ILE A 29 -1.28 -6.20 -5.83
N TYR A 30 -1.43 -7.05 -4.81
CA TYR A 30 -2.29 -8.22 -4.90
C TYR A 30 -2.92 -8.57 -3.55
N ALA A 31 -4.19 -8.93 -3.55
CA ALA A 31 -4.87 -9.56 -2.43
C ALA A 31 -5.26 -10.99 -2.80
N GLY A 32 -4.63 -11.97 -2.13
CA GLY A 32 -4.90 -13.40 -2.26
C GLY A 32 -5.97 -13.90 -1.30
N GLU A 33 -5.99 -15.21 -1.04
CA GLU A 33 -6.92 -15.78 -0.06
C GLU A 33 -6.41 -15.65 1.38
N ASP A 34 -5.10 -15.76 1.58
CA ASP A 34 -4.43 -15.82 2.88
C ASP A 34 -3.32 -14.78 3.05
N PHE A 35 -2.82 -14.18 1.97
CA PHE A 35 -1.80 -13.12 2.02
C PHE A 35 -2.12 -11.94 1.09
N ILE A 36 -1.39 -10.85 1.28
CA ILE A 36 -1.33 -9.72 0.34
C ILE A 36 0.11 -9.47 -0.09
N GLU A 37 0.28 -8.91 -1.28
CA GLU A 37 1.54 -8.38 -1.79
C GLU A 37 1.49 -6.85 -1.75
N PHE A 38 2.45 -6.26 -1.05
CA PHE A 38 2.48 -4.83 -0.76
C PHE A 38 3.84 -4.23 -1.12
N ASN A 39 3.85 -3.26 -2.02
CA ASN A 39 5.07 -2.52 -2.37
C ASN A 39 5.19 -1.30 -1.48
N VAL A 40 6.17 -1.32 -0.58
CA VAL A 40 6.47 -0.22 0.34
C VAL A 40 7.05 0.95 -0.44
N ILE A 41 6.56 2.14 -0.13
CA ILE A 41 7.10 3.40 -0.65
C ILE A 41 7.84 4.13 0.46
N ASP A 42 9.07 4.54 0.17
CA ASP A 42 9.80 5.43 1.04
C ASP A 42 9.17 6.84 0.94
N VAL A 43 8.65 7.33 2.07
CA VAL A 43 7.92 8.61 2.14
C VAL A 43 8.81 9.85 2.14
N GLU A 44 10.14 9.68 2.13
CA GLU A 44 11.12 10.75 1.95
C GLU A 44 11.55 10.85 0.49
N THR A 45 11.78 9.71 -0.18
CA THR A 45 12.28 9.68 -1.56
C THR A 45 11.17 9.49 -2.61
N MET A 46 10.01 8.97 -2.23
CA MET A 46 8.91 8.53 -3.11
C MET A 46 9.30 7.46 -4.11
N ASP A 47 10.27 6.62 -3.75
CA ASP A 47 10.68 5.45 -4.52
C ASP A 47 10.25 4.17 -3.80
N TYR A 48 10.06 3.09 -4.55
CA TYR A 48 9.72 1.79 -3.96
C TYR A 48 10.97 1.18 -3.31
N SER A 49 10.86 0.82 -2.04
CA SER A 49 11.97 0.27 -1.26
C SER A 49 11.98 -1.26 -1.28
N GLU A 50 10.83 -1.88 -1.02
CA GLU A 50 10.70 -3.34 -0.92
C GLU A 50 9.28 -3.83 -1.22
N THR A 51 9.17 -5.13 -1.51
CA THR A 51 7.90 -5.84 -1.62
C THR A 51 7.74 -6.76 -0.42
N VAL A 52 6.67 -6.56 0.34
CA VAL A 52 6.35 -7.33 1.54
C VAL A 52 5.15 -8.23 1.29
N LEU A 53 5.28 -9.51 1.66
CA LEU A 53 4.17 -10.45 1.70
C LEU A 53 3.62 -10.52 3.13
N ILE A 54 2.37 -10.10 3.32
CA ILE A 54 1.75 -10.02 4.64
C ILE A 54 0.64 -11.08 4.72
N HIS A 55 0.79 -12.03 5.64
CA HIS A 55 -0.28 -12.98 5.96
C HIS A 55 -1.48 -12.21 6.53
N SER A 56 -2.64 -12.32 5.88
CA SER A 56 -3.82 -11.48 6.10
C SER A 56 -4.33 -11.45 7.56
N PRO A 57 -4.27 -12.53 8.36
CA PRO A 57 -4.63 -12.49 9.78
C PRO A 57 -3.69 -11.63 10.66
N LEU A 58 -2.51 -11.26 10.16
CA LEU A 58 -1.57 -10.39 10.88
C LEU A 58 -1.85 -8.90 10.65
N ILE A 59 -2.76 -8.56 9.72
CA ILE A 59 -3.12 -7.17 9.43
C ILE A 59 -4.00 -6.64 10.57
N LEU A 60 -3.60 -5.50 11.12
CA LEU A 60 -4.26 -4.85 12.24
C LEU A 60 -5.07 -3.64 11.79
N GLU A 61 -4.57 -2.89 10.79
CA GLU A 61 -5.20 -1.66 10.32
C GLU A 61 -4.86 -1.42 8.85
N VAL A 62 -5.82 -0.88 8.11
CA VAL A 62 -5.66 -0.40 6.73
C VAL A 62 -6.36 0.93 6.59
N ALA A 63 -5.65 1.94 6.07
CA ALA A 63 -6.22 3.24 5.72
C ALA A 63 -5.95 3.53 4.24
N ILE A 64 -7.00 3.82 3.46
CA ILE A 64 -6.94 3.96 1.98
C ILE A 64 -7.05 5.43 1.56
N GLY A 65 -7.11 6.35 2.52
CA GLY A 65 -7.19 7.78 2.28
C GLY A 65 -6.68 8.59 3.46
N GLY A 66 -6.71 9.91 3.31
CA GLY A 66 -6.11 10.84 4.26
C GLY A 66 -5.09 11.73 3.55
N ALA A 67 -4.67 12.79 4.24
CA ALA A 67 -3.77 13.79 3.68
C ALA A 67 -2.43 13.18 3.22
N ASP A 68 -1.89 12.21 3.98
CA ASP A 68 -0.61 11.58 3.66
C ASP A 68 -0.68 10.72 2.40
N ILE A 69 -1.73 9.90 2.25
CA ILE A 69 -1.92 9.08 1.05
C ILE A 69 -2.17 9.96 -0.19
N GLN A 70 -2.94 11.04 -0.04
CA GLN A 70 -3.15 12.01 -1.13
C GLN A 70 -1.85 12.69 -1.54
N ARG A 71 -0.99 13.03 -0.57
CA ARG A 71 0.35 13.59 -0.83
C ARG A 71 1.21 12.61 -1.62
N ILE A 72 1.30 11.35 -1.19
CA ILE A 72 2.06 10.30 -1.87
C ILE A 72 1.58 10.14 -3.32
N VAL A 73 0.26 10.03 -3.53
CA VAL A 73 -0.33 9.89 -4.86
C VAL A 73 0.04 11.08 -5.75
N ALA A 74 -0.07 12.30 -5.25
CA ALA A 74 0.28 13.51 -6.00
C ALA A 74 1.76 13.53 -6.38
N GLU A 75 2.64 13.18 -5.44
CA GLU A 75 4.09 13.25 -5.64
C GLU A 75 4.57 12.17 -6.62
N VAL A 76 4.14 10.92 -6.47
CA VAL A 76 4.44 9.85 -7.44
C VAL A 76 3.90 10.20 -8.82
N SER A 77 2.68 10.74 -8.90
CA SER A 77 2.09 11.13 -10.20
C SER A 77 2.89 12.24 -10.89
N SER A 78 3.45 13.17 -10.11
CA SER A 78 4.28 14.26 -10.67
C SER A 78 5.58 13.75 -11.29
N LYS A 79 6.17 12.68 -10.75
CA LYS A 79 7.36 12.02 -11.31
C LYS A 79 7.07 11.34 -12.64
N ILE A 80 5.89 10.72 -12.80
CA ILE A 80 5.49 10.04 -14.04
C ILE A 80 5.42 11.03 -15.21
N SER A 81 4.93 12.26 -14.97
CA SER A 81 4.82 13.29 -16.00
C SER A 81 6.15 13.94 -16.45
N ILE A 82 7.27 13.63 -15.79
CA ILE A 82 8.59 14.21 -16.10
C ILE A 82 9.40 13.30 -17.04
N GLU A 83 8.97 12.05 -17.27
CA GLU A 83 9.66 11.08 -18.11
C GLU A 83 9.10 10.96 -19.55
N GLU A 84 8.21 11.86 -19.98
CA GLU A 84 7.77 12.03 -21.38
C GLU A 84 8.39 13.29 -22.02
#